data_AF-A0A3E0QW02-F1
#
_entry.id   AF-A0A3E0QW02-F1
#
_cell.length_a   1.000
_cell.length_b   1.000
_cell.length_c   1.000
_cell.angle_alpha   90.00
_cell.angle_beta   90.00
_cell.angle_gamma   90.00
#
_symmetry.space_group_name_H-M   'P 1'
#
loop_
_entity.id
_entity.type
_entity.pdbx_description
1 polymer ?
#
loop_
_entity_poly.entity_id
_entity_poly.type
_entity_poly.pdbx_seq_one_letter_code
_entity_poly.pdbx_strand_id
1 'polypeptide(L)'
;MLSRNLLILIGFGWLVLGGFATLVPMLAGGARNYENFFVVASLAIISFAMAYLAPHLRRKDERIRYIRQKGAFYTSVLAFVYCGVLWLLTHLGYVEINAKQSILILLSLISSTLFVSWIILARKH
;
A
#
# COMPACT_ATOMS: atom_id res chain seq x y z
N MET A 1 -13.51 -10.97 -16.05
CA MET A 1 -12.13 -10.49 -15.75
C MET A 1 -12.18 -8.97 -15.73
N LEU A 2 -11.74 -8.31 -14.65
CA LEU A 2 -11.79 -6.84 -14.54
C LEU A 2 -11.00 -6.19 -15.69
N SER A 3 -11.61 -5.25 -16.40
CA SER A 3 -10.92 -4.47 -17.43
C SER A 3 -9.94 -3.48 -16.75
N ARG A 4 -8.81 -3.19 -17.41
CA ARG A 4 -7.80 -2.22 -16.93
C ARG A 4 -8.44 -0.89 -16.52
N ASN A 5 -9.41 -0.43 -17.30
CA ASN A 5 -10.11 0.82 -17.07
C ASN A 5 -10.97 0.78 -15.79
N LEU A 6 -11.53 -0.39 -15.46
CA LEU A 6 -12.30 -0.57 -14.23
C LEU A 6 -11.41 -0.55 -12.98
N LEU A 7 -10.19 -1.09 -13.06
CA LEU A 7 -9.20 -0.98 -11.98
C LEU A 7 -8.75 0.46 -11.74
N ILE A 8 -8.50 1.23 -12.81
CA ILE A 8 -8.16 2.66 -12.69
C ILE A 8 -9.31 3.45 -12.05
N LEU A 9 -10.55 3.15 -12.44
CA LEU A 9 -11.75 3.76 -11.85
C LEU A 9 -11.87 3.43 -10.35
N ILE A 10 -11.62 2.17 -9.96
CA ILE A 10 -11.59 1.77 -8.54
C ILE A 10 -10.50 2.52 -7.78
N GLY A 11 -9.30 2.67 -8.35
CA GLY A 11 -8.20 3.42 -7.73
C GLY A 11 -8.56 4.89 -7.48
N PHE A 12 -9.20 5.54 -8.46
CA PHE A 12 -9.74 6.89 -8.28
C PHE A 12 -10.85 6.93 -7.21
N GLY A 13 -11.72 5.93 -7.18
CA GLY A 13 -12.74 5.79 -6.15
C GLY A 13 -12.15 5.74 -4.74
N TRP A 14 -11.07 4.98 -4.54
CA TRP A 14 -10.36 4.95 -3.27
C TRP A 14 -9.74 6.30 -2.89
N LEU A 15 -9.18 7.05 -3.85
CA LEU A 15 -8.66 8.40 -3.56
C LEU A 15 -9.76 9.35 -3.12
N VAL A 16 -10.93 9.33 -3.78
CA VAL A 16 -12.07 10.16 -3.40
C VAL A 16 -12.57 9.78 -2.01
N LEU A 17 -12.75 8.49 -1.74
CA LEU A 17 -13.17 7.99 -0.42
C LEU A 17 -12.16 8.34 0.67
N GLY A 18 -10.86 8.22 0.38
CA GLY A 18 -9.79 8.58 1.32
C GLY A 18 -9.75 10.07 1.62
N GLY A 19 -9.96 10.90 0.60
CA GLY A 19 -10.10 12.35 0.75
C GLY A 19 -11.26 12.69 1.68
N PHE A 20 -12.45 12.13 1.44
CA PHE A 20 -13.60 12.36 2.31
C PHE A 20 -13.38 11.82 3.73
N ALA A 21 -12.88 10.59 3.87
CA ALA A 21 -12.67 9.93 5.16
C ALA A 21 -11.63 10.63 6.04
N THR A 22 -10.77 11.47 5.47
CA THR A 22 -9.75 12.23 6.21
C THR A 22 -10.09 13.70 6.38
N LEU A 23 -10.63 14.35 5.35
CA LEU A 23 -11.01 15.77 5.40
C LEU A 23 -12.22 16.02 6.32
N VAL A 24 -13.22 15.14 6.31
CA VAL A 24 -14.44 15.32 7.13
C VAL A 24 -14.11 15.29 8.63
N PRO A 25 -13.35 14.31 9.16
CA PRO A 25 -12.97 14.33 10.58
C PRO A 25 -12.04 15.48 10.95
N MET A 26 -11.15 15.91 10.04
CA MET A 26 -10.26 17.06 10.27
C MET A 26 -11.05 18.37 10.41
N LEU A 27 -12.07 18.57 9.57
CA LEU A 27 -12.94 19.75 9.64
C LEU A 27 -13.92 19.69 10.81
N ALA A 28 -14.36 18.49 11.20
CA ALA A 28 -15.28 18.28 12.33
C ALA A 28 -14.59 18.32 13.71
N GLY A 29 -13.28 18.55 13.77
CA GLY A 29 -12.51 18.53 15.03
C GLY A 29 -12.47 17.15 15.72
N GLY A 30 -12.78 16.08 14.98
CA GLY A 30 -12.82 14.71 15.50
C GLY A 30 -11.42 14.12 15.71
N ALA A 31 -11.38 12.94 16.35
CA ALA A 31 -10.12 12.22 16.56
C ALA A 31 -9.37 12.01 15.24
N ARG A 32 -8.07 12.35 15.24
CA ARG A 32 -7.20 12.16 14.07
C ARG A 32 -6.96 10.66 13.87
N ASN A 33 -7.69 10.06 12.93
CA ASN A 33 -7.55 8.66 12.53
C ASN A 33 -6.51 8.54 11.42
N TYR A 34 -5.23 8.69 11.77
CA TYR A 34 -4.10 8.64 10.85
C TYR A 34 -4.01 7.32 10.07
N GLU A 35 -4.39 6.22 10.71
CA GLU A 35 -4.38 4.86 10.17
C GLU A 35 -5.23 4.73 8.90
N ASN A 36 -6.39 5.40 8.86
CA ASN A 36 -7.33 5.29 7.74
C ASN A 36 -6.75 5.92 6.48
N PHE A 37 -5.97 7.00 6.62
CA PHE A 37 -5.27 7.60 5.49
C PHE A 37 -4.27 6.64 4.87
N PHE A 38 -3.43 6.01 5.69
CA PHE A 38 -2.44 5.04 5.23
C PHE A 38 -3.08 3.83 4.56
N VAL A 39 -4.17 3.31 5.13
CA VAL A 39 -4.90 2.16 4.55
C VAL A 39 -5.50 2.53 3.20
N VAL A 40 -6.22 3.65 3.10
CA VAL A 40 -6.85 4.05 1.84
C VAL A 40 -5.81 4.40 0.77
N ALA A 41 -4.72 5.06 1.13
CA ALA A 41 -3.60 5.31 0.22
C ALA A 41 -3.00 3.99 -0.30
N SER A 42 -2.81 2.99 0.56
CA SER A 42 -2.30 1.69 0.13
C SER A 42 -3.24 1.00 -0.86
N LEU A 43 -4.56 1.04 -0.61
CA LEU A 43 -5.58 0.47 -1.49
C LEU A 43 -5.61 1.14 -2.87
N ALA A 44 -5.46 2.46 -2.92
CA ALA A 44 -5.34 3.20 -4.18
C ALA A 44 -4.09 2.76 -4.96
N ILE A 45 -2.93 2.70 -4.30
CA ILE A 45 -1.66 2.26 -4.91
C ILE A 45 -1.78 0.84 -5.46
N ILE A 46 -2.36 -0.08 -4.69
CA ILE A 46 -2.58 -1.47 -5.10
C ILE A 46 -3.47 -1.50 -6.36
N SER A 47 -4.55 -0.73 -6.38
CA SER A 47 -5.49 -0.69 -7.51
C SER A 47 -4.81 -0.21 -8.80
N PHE A 48 -4.01 0.86 -8.72
CA PHE A 48 -3.23 1.35 -9.87
C PHE A 48 -2.13 0.38 -10.30
N ALA A 49 -1.42 -0.22 -9.33
CA ALA A 49 -0.40 -1.22 -9.60
C ALA A 49 -0.98 -2.42 -10.34
N MET A 50 -2.14 -2.90 -9.89
CA MET A 50 -2.81 -4.04 -10.48
C MET A 50 -3.36 -3.72 -11.88
N ALA A 51 -3.81 -2.49 -12.13
CA ALA A 51 -4.16 -2.04 -13.48
C ALA A 51 -2.98 -2.12 -14.46
N TYR A 52 -1.78 -1.74 -14.00
CA TYR A 52 -0.56 -1.80 -14.81
C TYR A 52 -0.04 -3.24 -14.98
N LEU A 53 -0.15 -4.07 -13.95
CA LEU A 53 0.29 -5.47 -13.99
C LEU A 53 -0.71 -6.41 -14.67
N ALA A 54 -1.98 -6.03 -14.82
CA ALA A 54 -3.03 -6.85 -15.43
C ALA A 54 -2.66 -7.47 -16.81
N PRO A 55 -2.07 -6.74 -17.79
CA PRO A 55 -1.63 -7.34 -19.04
C PRO A 55 -0.43 -8.28 -18.86
N HIS A 56 0.48 -7.96 -17.94
CA HIS A 56 1.67 -8.76 -17.65
C HIS A 56 1.30 -10.09 -16.99
N LEU A 57 0.31 -10.10 -16.08
CA LEU A 57 -0.20 -11.29 -15.38
C LEU A 57 -0.93 -12.28 -16.29
N ARG A 58 -1.42 -11.84 -17.46
CA ARG A 58 -2.16 -12.67 -18.41
C ARG A 58 -1.27 -13.63 -19.19
N ARG A 59 -0.03 -13.25 -19.48
CA ARG A 59 0.95 -14.11 -20.13
C ARG A 59 1.66 -14.91 -19.05
N LYS A 60 1.18 -16.11 -18.71
CA LYS A 60 1.74 -17.01 -17.68
C LYS A 60 3.15 -17.48 -18.07
N ASP A 61 4.09 -16.55 -18.11
CA ASP A 61 5.46 -16.76 -18.49
C ASP A 61 6.33 -16.80 -17.22
N GLU A 62 7.50 -17.42 -17.31
CA GLU A 62 8.47 -17.50 -16.20
C GLU A 62 8.83 -16.13 -15.60
N ARG A 63 8.74 -15.07 -16.41
CA ARG A 63 8.98 -13.68 -16.00
C ARG A 63 8.08 -13.24 -14.85
N ILE A 64 6.79 -13.59 -14.84
CA ILE A 64 5.90 -13.20 -13.74
C ILE A 64 6.32 -13.90 -12.45
N ARG A 65 6.72 -15.18 -12.52
CA ARG A 65 7.12 -15.96 -11.34
C ARG A 65 8.37 -15.33 -10.71
N TYR A 66 9.31 -14.91 -11.55
CA TYR A 66 10.50 -14.17 -11.13
C TYR A 66 10.18 -12.82 -10.48
N ILE A 67 9.30 -12.02 -11.09
CA ILE A 67 8.88 -10.71 -10.54
C ILE A 67 8.23 -10.88 -9.16
N ARG A 68 7.33 -11.86 -9.01
CA ARG A 68 6.68 -12.12 -7.72
C ARG A 68 7.67 -12.56 -6.64
N GLN A 69 8.58 -13.46 -6.97
CA GLN A 69 9.56 -13.97 -6.02
C GLN A 69 10.56 -12.89 -5.58
N LYS A 70 11.11 -12.12 -6.53
CA LYS A 70 12.00 -11.00 -6.21
C LYS A 70 11.29 -9.88 -5.45
N GLY A 71 10.07 -9.53 -5.87
CA GLY A 71 9.27 -8.51 -5.21
C GLY A 71 8.96 -8.87 -3.75
N ALA A 72 8.60 -10.12 -3.49
CA ALA A 72 8.40 -10.62 -2.13
C ALA A 72 9.68 -10.54 -1.28
N PHE A 73 10.85 -10.84 -1.87
CA PHE A 73 12.13 -10.74 -1.16
C PHE A 73 12.50 -9.30 -0.80
N TYR A 74 12.33 -8.33 -1.72
CA TYR A 74 12.55 -6.92 -1.37
C TYR A 74 11.59 -6.44 -0.29
N THR A 75 10.33 -6.88 -0.37
CA THR A 75 9.31 -6.50 0.60
C THR A 75 9.58 -7.10 1.97
N SER A 76 10.06 -8.33 2.07
CA SER A 76 10.38 -8.94 3.36
C SER A 76 11.54 -8.20 4.05
N VAL A 77 12.58 -7.82 3.31
CA VAL A 77 13.69 -7.02 3.86
C VAL A 77 13.19 -5.66 4.34
N LEU A 78 12.38 -4.97 3.53
CA LEU A 78 11.82 -3.66 3.91
C LEU A 78 10.82 -3.76 5.07
N ALA A 79 10.08 -4.86 5.20
CA ALA A 79 9.17 -5.09 6.33
C ALA A 79 9.93 -5.12 7.66
N PHE A 80 11.10 -5.78 7.72
CA PHE A 80 11.93 -5.76 8.93
C PHE A 80 12.40 -4.33 9.27
N VAL A 81 12.77 -3.55 8.25
CA VAL A 81 13.15 -2.14 8.44
C VAL A 81 11.98 -1.32 8.98
N TYR A 82 10.78 -1.47 8.42
CA TYR A 82 9.58 -0.76 8.90
C TYR A 82 9.23 -1.13 10.35
N CYS A 83 9.32 -2.41 10.71
CA CYS A 83 9.14 -2.84 12.10
C CYS A 83 10.15 -2.18 13.04
N GLY A 84 11.44 -2.15 12.67
CA GLY A 84 12.48 -1.52 13.48
C GLY A 84 12.26 -0.02 13.66
N VAL A 85 11.88 0.68 12.59
CA VAL A 85 11.59 2.12 12.61
C VAL A 85 10.36 2.42 13.48
N LEU A 86 9.24 1.70 13.30
CA LEU A 86 8.02 1.91 14.10
C LEU A 86 8.27 1.64 15.59
N TRP A 87 9.05 0.62 15.90
CA TRP A 87 9.43 0.31 17.28
C TRP A 87 10.27 1.42 17.90
N LEU A 88 11.29 1.92 17.19
CA LEU A 88 12.11 3.06 17.65
C LEU A 88 11.28 4.33 17.85
N LEU A 89 10.39 4.65 16.92
CA LEU A 89 9.51 5.84 17.01
C LEU A 89 8.59 5.77 18.23
N THR A 90 8.07 4.57 18.53
CA THR A 90 7.22 4.34 19.71
C THR A 90 8.03 4.41 20.99
N HIS A 91 9.23 3.82 21.00
CA HIS A 91 10.11 3.80 22.18
C HIS A 91 10.61 5.19 22.57
N LEU A 92 10.93 6.04 21.59
CA LEU A 92 11.40 7.41 21.80
C LEU A 92 10.27 8.38 22.19
N GLY A 93 9.02 7.91 22.27
CA GLY A 93 7.87 8.73 22.67
C GLY A 93 7.44 9.78 21.64
N TYR A 94 8.00 9.74 20.42
CA TYR A 94 7.62 10.68 19.36
C TYR A 94 6.21 10.45 18.83
N VAL A 95 5.65 9.24 19.00
CA VAL A 95 4.31 8.92 18.53
C VAL A 95 3.56 8.02 19.52
N GLU A 96 2.50 8.57 20.12
CA GLU A 96 1.54 7.81 20.92
C GLU A 96 0.52 7.12 19.99
N ILE A 97 0.92 5.99 19.42
CA ILE A 97 0.07 5.21 18.51
C ILE A 97 -0.44 3.98 19.25
N ASN A 98 -1.74 3.69 19.15
CA ASN A 98 -2.30 2.47 19.70
C ASN A 98 -1.78 1.24 18.90
N ALA A 99 -1.62 0.08 19.56
CA ALA A 99 -1.15 -1.16 18.91
C ALA A 99 -1.94 -1.49 17.63
N LYS A 100 -3.28 -1.29 17.67
CA LYS A 100 -4.15 -1.49 16.50
C LYS A 100 -3.77 -0.60 15.30
N GLN A 101 -3.43 0.66 15.56
CA GLN A 101 -3.10 1.66 14.53
C GLN A 101 -1.73 1.36 13.94
N SER A 102 -0.78 0.94 14.77
CA SER A 102 0.56 0.55 14.35
C SER A 102 0.53 -0.63 13.37
N ILE A 103 -0.31 -1.65 13.65
CA ILE A 103 -0.48 -2.80 12.77
C ILE A 103 -1.09 -2.39 11.43
N LEU A 104 -2.13 -1.53 11.43
CA LEU A 104 -2.77 -1.07 10.20
C LEU A 104 -1.82 -0.25 9.32
N ILE A 105 -1.01 0.61 9.92
CA ILE A 105 0.03 1.39 9.23
C ILE A 105 1.07 0.43 8.64
N LEU A 106 1.58 -0.51 9.43
CA LEU A 106 2.55 -1.50 8.96
C LEU A 106 2.02 -2.31 7.77
N LEU A 107 0.77 -2.79 7.86
CA LEU A 107 0.14 -3.58 6.81
C LEU A 107 -0.06 -2.76 5.53
N SER A 108 -0.43 -1.49 5.66
CA SER A 108 -0.52 -0.52 4.56
C SER A 108 0.83 -0.35 3.87
N LEU A 109 1.91 -0.13 4.64
CA LEU A 109 3.26 0.05 4.08
C LEU A 109 3.74 -1.21 3.36
N ILE A 110 3.64 -2.38 4.01
CA ILE A 110 4.09 -3.65 3.42
C ILE A 110 3.34 -3.91 2.12
N SER A 111 2.03 -3.72 2.11
CA SER A 111 1.20 -3.96 0.92
C SER A 111 1.55 -2.98 -0.20
N SER A 112 1.70 -1.69 0.11
CA SER A 112 2.10 -0.69 -0.89
C SER A 112 3.47 -1.01 -1.51
N THR A 113 4.46 -1.31 -0.68
CA THR A 113 5.83 -1.61 -1.11
C THR A 113 5.91 -2.88 -1.95
N LEU A 114 5.10 -3.91 -1.63
CA LEU A 114 5.00 -5.11 -2.45
C LEU A 114 4.58 -4.77 -3.88
N PHE A 115 3.48 -4.04 -4.04
CA PHE A 115 2.95 -3.70 -5.36
C PHE A 115 3.84 -2.72 -6.12
N VAL A 116 4.47 -1.76 -5.44
CA VAL A 116 5.45 -0.85 -6.04
C VAL A 116 6.68 -1.62 -6.52
N SER A 117 7.20 -2.56 -5.73
CA SER A 117 8.34 -3.39 -6.13
C SER A 117 8.05 -4.18 -7.41
N TRP A 118 6.81 -4.70 -7.54
CA TRP A 118 6.38 -5.43 -8.73
C TRP A 118 6.32 -4.53 -9.96
N ILE A 119 5.86 -3.28 -9.84
CA ILE A 119 5.87 -2.30 -10.95
C ILE A 119 7.31 -2.03 -11.40
N ILE A 120 8.22 -1.78 -10.46
CA ILE A 120 9.63 -1.45 -10.79
C ILE A 120 10.28 -2.62 -11.52
N LEU A 121 10.08 -3.85 -11.03
CA LEU A 121 10.58 -5.08 -11.65
C LEU A 121 9.95 -5.32 -13.03
N ALA A 122 8.65 -5.05 -13.20
CA ALA A 122 7.94 -5.19 -14.47
C ALA A 122 8.33 -4.12 -15.50
N ARG A 123 8.78 -2.94 -15.07
CA ARG A 123 9.32 -1.91 -15.99
C ARG A 123 10.74 -2.27 -16.45
N LYS A 124 11.50 -2.98 -15.62
CA LYS A 124 12.90 -3.33 -15.88
C LYS A 124 13.07 -4.59 -16.77
N HIS A 125 12.06 -5.46 -16.86
CA HIS A 125 12.10 -6.76 -17.53
C HIS A 125 10.92 -6.97 -18.48
#